data_AF-A0A432Z831-F1
#
_entry.id   AF-A0A432Z831-F1
#
_cell.length_a   1.000
_cell.length_b   1.000
_cell.length_c   1.000
_cell.angle_alpha   90.00
_cell.angle_beta   90.00
_cell.angle_gamma   90.00
#
_symmetry.space_group_name_H-M   'P 1'
#
loop_
_entity.id
_entity.type
_entity.pdbx_description
1 polymer ?
#
loop_
_entity_poly.entity_id
_entity_poly.type
_entity_poly.pdbx_seq_one_letter_code
_entity_poly.pdbx_strand_id
1 'polypeptide(L)'
;MRKMGESQVIDFFSGYLRDSFHSNSEADISYVIGNFSGIQDKIFSDFFASTDSHNVLIEFKEKKMEYKREKEKPLRENLCFTLNEKVSKLSRQCHFIGWDKGLKTTQIEFNSYIDLVCRLWDRNAHLIIPSDHDHEVFVNNFTRGNVGVDHASFLRYIEHLNTVAGGDANGKDVPFRSILYSRNDRGRLVGTKFENLGELNQLRNYRLRPSRPSARGPSGSSGPSF
;
A
#
# COMPACT_ATOMS: atom_id res chain seq x y z
N MET A 1 -15.42 -25.52 7.63
CA MET A 1 -15.68 -24.07 7.81
C MET A 1 -15.90 -23.46 6.43
N ARG A 2 -17.01 -22.75 6.26
CA ARG A 2 -17.30 -21.97 5.04
C ARG A 2 -16.29 -20.82 4.97
N LYS A 3 -15.65 -20.60 3.82
CA LYS A 3 -14.70 -19.50 3.62
C LYS A 3 -15.43 -18.16 3.80
N MET A 4 -14.87 -17.24 4.58
CA MET A 4 -15.34 -15.85 4.63
C MET A 4 -14.85 -15.07 3.40
N GLY A 5 -13.71 -15.48 2.83
CA GLY A 5 -13.11 -14.87 1.66
C GLY A 5 -12.10 -13.77 1.99
N GLU A 6 -11.06 -13.67 1.16
CA GLU A 6 -9.99 -12.66 1.23
C GLU A 6 -10.55 -11.22 1.21
N SER A 7 -11.71 -10.99 0.56
CA SER A 7 -12.37 -9.69 0.51
C SER A 7 -12.74 -9.14 1.89
N GLN A 8 -13.14 -9.99 2.84
CA GLN A 8 -13.49 -9.54 4.19
C GLN A 8 -12.25 -9.05 4.96
N VAL A 9 -11.10 -9.68 4.74
CA VAL A 9 -9.81 -9.27 5.32
C VAL A 9 -9.41 -7.90 4.76
N ILE A 10 -9.53 -7.74 3.44
CA ILE A 10 -9.24 -6.47 2.74
C ILE A 10 -10.17 -5.36 3.22
N ASP A 11 -11.48 -5.61 3.31
CA ASP A 11 -12.48 -4.62 3.72
C ASP A 11 -12.24 -4.15 5.16
N PHE A 12 -11.96 -5.09 6.08
CA PHE A 12 -11.58 -4.76 7.45
C PHE A 12 -10.32 -3.88 7.50
N PHE A 13 -9.24 -4.31 6.83
CA PHE A 13 -7.99 -3.55 6.83
C PHE A 13 -8.16 -2.15 6.22
N SER A 14 -8.92 -2.05 5.13
CA SER A 14 -9.24 -0.78 4.49
C SER A 14 -9.96 0.17 5.43
N GLY A 15 -10.94 -0.34 6.20
CA GLY A 15 -11.65 0.43 7.21
C GLY A 15 -10.71 0.89 8.32
N TYR A 16 -9.97 -0.04 8.91
CA TYR A 16 -9.02 0.24 10.00
C TYR A 16 -7.98 1.30 9.61
N LEU A 17 -7.39 1.17 8.42
CA LEU A 17 -6.38 2.12 7.91
C LEU A 17 -7.00 3.51 7.70
N ARG A 18 -8.21 3.60 7.14
CA ARG A 18 -8.93 4.87 6.98
C ARG A 18 -9.22 5.53 8.33
N ASP A 19 -9.70 4.76 9.29
CA ASP A 19 -9.99 5.26 10.64
C ASP A 19 -8.72 5.73 11.36
N SER A 20 -7.60 5.04 11.14
CA SER A 20 -6.28 5.42 11.68
C SER A 20 -5.75 6.73 11.08
N PHE A 21 -6.05 7.03 9.82
CA PHE A 21 -5.77 8.35 9.25
C PHE A 21 -6.67 9.44 9.82
N HIS A 22 -7.91 9.11 10.17
CA HIS A 22 -8.87 10.07 10.74
C HIS A 22 -8.61 10.41 12.21
N SER A 23 -8.17 9.43 13.01
CA SER A 23 -7.94 9.61 14.45
C SER A 23 -6.64 10.35 14.76
N ASN A 24 -5.67 10.37 13.83
CA ASN A 24 -4.46 11.18 13.94
C ASN A 24 -4.71 12.61 13.45
N SER A 25 -5.56 13.36 14.18
CA SER A 25 -6.06 14.69 13.84
C SER A 25 -5.02 15.83 13.79
N GLU A 26 -3.73 15.54 13.95
CA GLU A 26 -2.66 16.54 13.95
C GLU A 26 -1.94 16.68 12.61
N ALA A 27 -2.21 15.82 11.63
CA ALA A 27 -1.52 15.89 10.34
C ALA A 27 -2.51 15.84 9.18
N ASP A 28 -2.50 16.88 8.35
CA ASP A 28 -3.10 16.95 7.01
C ASP A 28 -2.40 15.94 6.06
N ILE A 29 -2.34 14.66 6.44
CA ILE A 29 -1.72 13.61 5.63
C ILE A 29 -2.67 13.31 4.48
N SER A 30 -2.25 13.62 3.26
CA SER A 30 -2.96 13.13 2.10
C SER A 30 -2.63 11.65 1.95
N TYR A 31 -3.67 10.82 1.91
CA TYR A 31 -3.53 9.38 1.72
C TYR A 31 -4.36 8.92 0.53
N VAL A 32 -3.87 7.86 -0.07
CA VAL A 32 -4.47 7.20 -1.22
C VAL A 32 -4.44 5.70 -0.96
N ILE A 33 -5.62 5.07 -0.99
CA ILE A 33 -5.76 3.63 -0.74
C ILE A 33 -6.53 3.03 -1.91
N GLY A 34 -6.02 1.95 -2.50
CA GLY A 34 -6.65 1.27 -3.62
C GLY A 34 -6.66 -0.25 -3.44
N ASN A 35 -7.81 -0.86 -3.73
CA ASN A 35 -7.91 -2.32 -3.90
C ASN A 35 -7.70 -2.63 -5.39
N PHE A 36 -6.79 -3.55 -5.69
CA PHE A 36 -6.59 -4.03 -7.05
C PHE A 36 -7.69 -5.04 -7.39
N SER A 37 -8.60 -4.65 -8.27
CA SER A 37 -9.82 -5.43 -8.57
C SER A 37 -9.81 -6.10 -9.94
N GLY A 38 -8.91 -5.73 -10.86
CA GLY A 38 -8.73 -6.40 -12.15
C GLY A 38 -7.78 -7.61 -12.08
N ILE A 39 -7.97 -8.57 -13.00
CA ILE A 39 -7.14 -9.79 -13.11
C ILE A 39 -5.66 -9.46 -13.37
N GLN A 40 -5.40 -8.38 -14.13
CA GLN A 40 -4.06 -7.89 -14.42
C GLN A 40 -3.46 -7.12 -13.23
N ASP A 41 -4.30 -6.54 -12.39
CA ASP A 41 -3.89 -5.69 -11.27
C ASP A 41 -3.46 -6.55 -10.05
N LYS A 42 -4.04 -7.76 -9.95
CA LYS A 42 -3.70 -8.79 -8.97
C LYS A 42 -2.44 -9.60 -9.29
N ILE A 43 -1.74 -9.26 -10.38
CA ILE A 43 -0.52 -9.98 -10.77
C ILE A 43 0.52 -9.92 -9.63
N PHE A 44 0.58 -8.78 -8.92
CA PHE A 44 1.62 -8.56 -7.91
C PHE A 44 1.13 -8.35 -6.48
N SER A 45 -0.09 -7.88 -6.26
CA SER A 45 -0.65 -7.67 -4.92
C SER A 45 -2.16 -7.45 -4.99
N ASP A 46 -2.86 -7.64 -3.88
CA ASP A 46 -4.30 -7.35 -3.80
C ASP A 46 -4.59 -5.89 -3.43
N PHE A 47 -3.63 -5.21 -2.82
CA PHE A 47 -3.85 -3.92 -2.18
C PHE A 47 -2.65 -2.98 -2.30
N PHE A 48 -2.93 -1.68 -2.44
CA PHE A 48 -1.95 -0.61 -2.39
C PHE A 48 -2.39 0.50 -1.45
N ALA A 49 -1.43 1.00 -0.67
CA ALA A 49 -1.61 2.21 0.10
C ALA A 49 -0.42 3.14 -0.07
N SER A 50 -0.71 4.43 -0.16
CA SER A 50 0.25 5.52 -0.16
C SER A 50 -0.17 6.60 0.81
N THR A 51 0.81 7.15 1.53
CA THR A 51 0.73 8.46 2.18
C THR A 51 1.53 9.46 1.35
N ASP A 52 1.65 10.71 1.83
CA ASP A 52 2.48 11.75 1.20
C ASP A 52 3.92 11.30 0.93
N SER A 53 4.47 10.46 1.80
CA SER A 53 5.87 10.09 1.83
C SER A 53 6.16 8.59 1.68
N HIS A 54 5.18 7.70 1.88
CA HIS A 54 5.43 6.26 1.95
C HIS A 54 4.42 5.44 1.15
N ASN A 55 4.92 4.39 0.48
CA ASN A 55 4.13 3.52 -0.40
C ASN A 55 4.31 2.05 0.00
N VAL A 56 3.22 1.27 -0.05
CA VAL A 56 3.20 -0.17 0.21
C VAL A 56 2.28 -0.93 -0.75
N LEU A 57 2.66 -2.16 -1.06
CA LEU A 57 1.88 -3.23 -1.68
C LEU A 57 1.60 -4.31 -0.65
N ILE A 58 0.40 -4.87 -0.68
CA ILE A 58 -0.01 -5.94 0.24
C ILE A 58 -0.79 -7.01 -0.54
N GLU A 59 -0.33 -8.26 -0.46
CA GLU A 59 -1.11 -9.45 -0.83
C GLU A 59 -1.91 -9.91 0.40
N PHE A 60 -3.21 -10.15 0.26
CA PHE A 60 -4.04 -10.64 1.35
C PHE A 60 -4.42 -12.10 1.14
N LYS A 61 -4.46 -12.85 2.24
CA LYS A 61 -5.00 -14.21 2.32
C LYS A 61 -6.07 -14.26 3.39
N GLU A 62 -7.01 -15.22 3.27
CA GLU A 62 -7.96 -15.45 4.36
C GLU A 62 -7.23 -16.08 5.55
N LYS A 63 -6.27 -16.98 5.29
CA LYS A 63 -5.54 -17.73 6.32
C LYS A 63 -4.05 -17.81 6.02
N LYS A 64 -3.23 -17.84 7.09
CA LYS A 64 -1.76 -17.99 7.01
C LYS A 64 -1.33 -19.06 6.01
N MET A 65 -1.86 -20.27 6.12
CA MET A 65 -1.45 -21.39 5.27
C MET A 65 -1.66 -21.19 3.76
N GLU A 66 -2.50 -20.24 3.35
CA GLU A 66 -2.78 -19.96 1.95
C GLU A 66 -1.64 -19.22 1.24
N TYR A 67 -0.67 -18.62 1.97
CA TYR A 67 0.53 -18.08 1.32
C TYR A 67 1.29 -19.15 0.53
N LYS A 68 1.18 -20.43 0.92
CA LYS A 68 1.84 -21.54 0.22
C LYS A 68 1.39 -21.68 -1.23
N ARG A 69 0.18 -21.21 -1.55
CA ARG A 69 -0.36 -21.20 -2.91
C ARG A 69 0.35 -20.20 -3.82
N GLU A 70 1.14 -19.28 -3.27
CA GLU A 70 2.02 -18.44 -4.08
C GLU A 70 3.04 -19.28 -4.88
N LYS A 71 3.35 -20.51 -4.43
CA LYS A 71 4.19 -21.46 -5.18
C LYS A 71 3.60 -21.87 -6.54
N GLU A 72 2.27 -21.77 -6.69
CA GLU A 72 1.55 -22.11 -7.92
C GLU A 72 1.62 -20.98 -8.97
N LYS A 73 2.18 -19.81 -8.62
CA LYS A 73 2.21 -18.61 -9.46
C LYS A 73 3.60 -18.41 -10.09
N PRO A 74 3.79 -18.62 -11.41
CA PRO A 74 5.11 -18.55 -12.06
C PRO A 74 5.85 -17.21 -11.89
N LEU A 75 5.11 -16.10 -11.85
CA LEU A 75 5.71 -14.77 -11.67
C LEU A 75 6.33 -14.58 -10.28
N ARG A 76 5.85 -15.31 -9.27
CA ARG A 76 6.41 -15.27 -7.91
C ARG A 76 7.74 -16.01 -7.85
N GLU A 77 7.83 -17.12 -8.59
CA GLU A 77 9.10 -17.80 -8.79
C GLU A 77 10.10 -16.84 -9.45
N ASN A 78 9.76 -16.24 -10.59
CA ASN A 78 10.65 -15.30 -11.30
C ASN A 78 11.11 -14.12 -10.41
N LEU A 79 10.23 -13.55 -9.59
CA LEU A 79 10.60 -12.55 -8.59
C LEU A 79 11.68 -13.08 -7.66
N CYS A 80 11.47 -14.27 -7.08
CA CYS A 80 12.42 -14.88 -6.16
C CYS A 80 13.76 -15.25 -6.82
N PHE A 81 13.77 -15.52 -8.13
CA PHE A 81 14.99 -15.81 -8.90
C PHE A 81 15.79 -14.56 -9.27
N THR A 82 15.18 -13.38 -9.25
CA THR A 82 15.80 -12.11 -9.65
C THR A 82 16.15 -11.21 -8.46
N LEU A 83 15.94 -11.70 -7.23
CA LEU A 83 16.32 -11.00 -6.01
C LEU A 83 17.82 -10.74 -5.96
N ASN A 84 18.15 -9.52 -5.55
CA ASN A 84 19.48 -9.09 -5.13
C ASN A 84 19.35 -8.23 -3.87
N GLU A 85 20.45 -7.87 -3.24
CA GLU A 85 20.45 -7.12 -1.97
C GLU A 85 19.60 -5.83 -2.05
N LYS A 86 19.72 -5.07 -3.14
CA LYS A 86 18.99 -3.80 -3.33
C LYS A 86 17.49 -4.04 -3.46
N VAL A 87 17.09 -4.99 -4.30
CA VAL A 87 15.68 -5.35 -4.50
C VAL A 87 15.08 -5.92 -3.21
N SER A 88 15.79 -6.82 -2.52
CA SER A 88 15.31 -7.42 -1.29
C SER A 88 15.11 -6.38 -0.18
N LYS A 89 16.02 -5.40 -0.07
CA LYS A 89 15.87 -4.29 0.88
C LYS A 89 14.63 -3.44 0.58
N LEU A 90 14.42 -3.07 -0.69
CA LEU A 90 13.23 -2.32 -1.10
C LEU A 90 11.94 -3.13 -0.85
N SER A 91 11.91 -4.38 -1.30
CA SER A 91 10.76 -5.26 -1.15
C SER A 91 10.33 -5.42 0.30
N ARG A 92 11.26 -5.53 1.25
CA ARG A 92 10.93 -5.65 2.68
C ARG A 92 10.21 -4.45 3.26
N GLN A 93 10.53 -3.28 2.74
CA GLN A 93 9.99 -2.03 3.26
C GLN A 93 8.63 -1.72 2.66
N CYS A 94 8.30 -2.26 1.48
CA CYS A 94 7.11 -1.87 0.73
C CYS A 94 6.25 -3.01 0.17
N HIS A 95 6.60 -4.29 0.33
CA HIS A 95 5.80 -5.40 -0.17
C HIS A 95 5.56 -6.43 0.92
N PHE A 96 4.31 -6.55 1.32
CA PHE A 96 3.87 -7.36 2.45
C PHE A 96 2.86 -8.41 2.01
N ILE A 97 2.71 -9.42 2.85
CA ILE A 97 1.60 -10.38 2.80
C ILE A 97 0.90 -10.38 4.15
N GLY A 98 -0.44 -10.42 4.16
CA GLY A 98 -1.21 -10.43 5.39
C GLY A 98 -2.39 -11.40 5.38
N TRP A 99 -2.83 -11.82 6.58
CA TRP A 99 -3.96 -12.74 6.76
C TRP A 99 -4.65 -12.55 8.10
N ASP A 100 -5.88 -13.05 8.21
CA ASP A 100 -6.60 -13.12 9.48
C ASP A 100 -5.94 -14.16 10.41
N LYS A 101 -5.78 -13.81 11.69
CA LYS A 101 -5.30 -14.70 12.75
C LYS A 101 -6.30 -15.81 13.14
N GLY A 102 -7.54 -15.75 12.66
CA GLY A 102 -8.61 -16.72 12.94
C GLY A 102 -9.19 -16.59 14.34
N LEU A 103 -9.13 -15.40 14.94
CA LEU A 103 -9.69 -15.10 16.26
C LEU A 103 -11.17 -14.73 16.17
N LYS A 104 -11.84 -14.62 17.33
CA LYS A 104 -13.25 -14.20 17.39
C LYS A 104 -13.46 -12.79 16.83
N THR A 105 -12.48 -11.91 17.02
CA THR A 105 -12.41 -10.59 16.40
C THR A 105 -11.38 -10.63 15.28
N THR A 106 -11.69 -9.99 14.16
CA THR A 106 -10.76 -9.90 13.03
C THR A 106 -9.50 -9.18 13.48
N GLN A 107 -8.37 -9.87 13.34
CA GLN A 107 -7.04 -9.32 13.57
C GLN A 107 -6.15 -9.81 12.44
N ILE A 108 -5.45 -8.87 11.81
CA ILE A 108 -4.55 -9.18 10.72
C ILE A 108 -3.11 -9.21 11.21
N GLU A 109 -2.38 -10.20 10.73
CA GLU A 109 -0.93 -10.33 10.87
C GLU A 109 -0.28 -10.09 9.50
N PHE A 110 0.82 -9.37 9.48
CA PHE A 110 1.61 -9.06 8.29
C PHE A 110 3.03 -9.63 8.39
N ASN A 111 3.59 -9.99 7.24
CA ASN A 111 5.00 -10.33 7.09
C ASN A 111 5.57 -9.71 5.81
N SER A 112 6.90 -9.60 5.70
CA SER A 112 7.51 -9.24 4.43
C SER A 112 7.21 -10.33 3.39
N TYR A 113 6.72 -9.91 2.23
CA TYR A 113 6.31 -10.84 1.17
C TYR A 113 7.45 -11.77 0.78
N ILE A 114 8.61 -11.22 0.42
CA ILE A 114 9.74 -12.02 -0.10
C ILE A 114 10.36 -12.93 0.96
N ASP A 115 10.44 -12.49 2.21
CA ASP A 115 11.09 -13.28 3.27
C ASP A 115 10.28 -14.54 3.61
N LEU A 116 8.97 -14.49 3.40
CA LEU A 116 8.08 -15.64 3.57
C LEU A 116 7.92 -16.45 2.27
N VAL A 117 7.57 -15.80 1.17
CA VAL A 117 7.17 -16.45 -0.08
C VAL A 117 8.35 -17.09 -0.81
N CYS A 118 9.51 -16.43 -0.88
CA CYS A 118 10.64 -16.96 -1.65
C CYS A 118 11.28 -18.21 -1.04
N ARG A 119 11.02 -18.47 0.25
CA ARG A 119 11.41 -19.73 0.91
C ARG A 119 10.69 -20.95 0.35
N LEU A 120 9.54 -20.79 -0.32
CA LEU A 120 8.82 -21.89 -0.97
C LEU A 120 9.61 -22.56 -2.11
N TRP A 121 10.65 -21.90 -2.62
CA TRP A 121 11.60 -22.38 -3.63
C TRP A 121 13.04 -22.51 -3.08
N ASP A 122 13.19 -22.61 -1.76
CA ASP A 122 14.50 -22.74 -1.09
C ASP A 122 15.49 -21.60 -1.41
N ARG A 123 14.98 -20.44 -1.86
CA ARG A 123 15.78 -19.26 -2.21
C ARG A 123 16.07 -18.44 -0.95
N ASN A 124 16.98 -18.92 -0.12
CA ASN A 124 17.34 -18.23 1.13
C ASN A 124 18.34 -17.09 0.93
N ALA A 125 18.96 -16.98 -0.25
CA ALA A 125 19.88 -15.89 -0.57
C ALA A 125 19.14 -14.54 -0.49
N HIS A 126 19.75 -13.57 0.19
CA HIS A 126 19.18 -12.25 0.40
C HIS A 126 17.83 -12.24 1.14
N LEU A 127 17.46 -13.30 1.87
CA LEU A 127 16.30 -13.35 2.76
C LEU A 127 16.71 -13.16 4.23
N ILE A 128 15.82 -12.61 5.06
CA ILE A 128 15.97 -12.60 6.52
C ILE A 128 14.91 -13.49 7.15
N ILE A 129 15.05 -13.77 8.45
CA ILE A 129 14.05 -14.52 9.21
C ILE A 129 12.73 -13.70 9.19
N PRO A 130 11.61 -14.30 8.74
CA PRO A 130 10.32 -13.63 8.73
C PRO A 130 9.95 -13.13 10.13
N SER A 131 9.47 -11.90 10.22
CA SER A 131 8.92 -11.32 11.45
C SER A 131 7.46 -10.97 11.23
N ASP A 132 6.61 -11.47 12.10
CA ASP A 132 5.18 -11.19 12.08
C ASP A 132 4.92 -9.82 12.74
N HIS A 133 3.99 -9.05 12.19
CA HIS A 133 3.59 -7.74 12.69
C HIS A 133 2.07 -7.65 12.78
N ASP A 134 1.55 -7.22 13.92
CA ASP A 134 0.13 -6.92 14.07
C ASP A 134 -0.28 -5.72 13.22
N HIS A 135 -1.47 -5.75 12.65
CA HIS A 135 -2.00 -4.65 11.84
C HIS A 135 -1.99 -3.29 12.56
N GLU A 136 -2.22 -3.26 13.88
CA GLU A 136 -2.15 -2.03 14.67
C GLU A 136 -0.73 -1.43 14.64
N VAL A 137 0.28 -2.28 14.87
CA VAL A 137 1.69 -1.89 14.84
C VAL A 137 2.11 -1.50 13.41
N PHE A 138 1.69 -2.27 12.42
CA PHE A 138 1.95 -2.01 11.01
C PHE A 138 1.39 -0.64 10.59
N VAL A 139 0.12 -0.38 10.88
CA VAL A 139 -0.56 0.87 10.49
C VAL A 139 0.04 2.06 11.22
N ASN A 140 0.29 1.96 12.52
CA ASN A 140 0.96 3.03 13.27
C ASN A 140 2.36 3.33 12.74
N ASN A 141 3.12 2.32 12.32
CA ASN A 141 4.41 2.53 11.68
C ASN A 141 4.29 3.11 10.27
N PHE A 142 3.28 2.69 9.50
CA PHE A 142 3.03 3.23 8.16
C PHE A 142 2.61 4.70 8.20
N THR A 143 1.71 5.09 9.12
CA THR A 143 1.27 6.48 9.29
C THR A 143 2.40 7.39 9.78
N ARG A 144 3.34 6.87 10.57
CA ARG A 144 4.55 7.59 11.03
C ARG A 144 5.69 7.59 10.01
N GLY A 145 5.57 6.87 8.90
CA GLY A 145 6.63 6.76 7.90
C GLY A 145 7.79 5.83 8.28
N ASN A 146 7.59 4.92 9.22
CA ASN A 146 8.56 3.86 9.55
C ASN A 146 8.39 2.61 8.67
N VAL A 147 7.22 2.47 8.02
CA VAL A 147 6.90 1.40 7.06
C VAL A 147 6.55 2.05 5.72
N GLY A 148 6.90 1.36 4.63
CA GLY A 148 6.81 1.87 3.28
C GLY A 148 8.12 2.51 2.82
N VAL A 149 8.16 2.84 1.53
CA VAL A 149 9.30 3.55 0.93
C VAL A 149 8.85 4.82 0.25
N ASP A 150 9.78 5.75 0.09
CA ASP A 150 9.58 6.93 -0.73
C ASP A 150 9.19 6.54 -2.17
N HIS A 151 8.58 7.46 -2.88
CA HIS A 151 8.04 7.18 -4.21
C HIS A 151 9.11 6.78 -5.23
N ALA A 152 10.29 7.39 -5.22
CA ALA A 152 11.34 7.04 -6.17
C ALA A 152 11.86 5.61 -5.91
N SER A 153 11.97 5.24 -4.64
CA SER A 153 12.29 3.87 -4.21
C SER A 153 11.17 2.89 -4.56
N PHE A 154 9.91 3.29 -4.42
CA PHE A 154 8.75 2.48 -4.79
C PHE A 154 8.72 2.21 -6.29
N LEU A 155 8.91 3.23 -7.12
CA LEU A 155 8.94 3.10 -8.58
C LEU A 155 10.00 2.11 -9.04
N ARG A 156 11.22 2.18 -8.49
CA ARG A 156 12.28 1.20 -8.79
C ARG A 156 11.86 -0.23 -8.46
N TYR A 157 11.10 -0.42 -7.38
CA TYR A 157 10.59 -1.73 -7.01
C TYR A 157 9.51 -2.20 -7.99
N ILE A 158 8.60 -1.32 -8.40
CA ILE A 158 7.59 -1.62 -9.41
C ILE A 158 8.22 -1.91 -10.78
N GLU A 159 9.23 -1.15 -11.21
CA GLU A 159 10.00 -1.41 -12.45
C GLU A 159 10.61 -2.81 -12.44
N HIS A 160 11.12 -3.24 -11.28
CA HIS A 160 11.61 -4.60 -11.09
C HIS A 160 10.48 -5.63 -11.24
N LEU A 161 9.33 -5.44 -10.59
CA LEU A 161 8.16 -6.32 -10.75
C LEU A 161 7.70 -6.38 -12.22
N ASN A 162 7.68 -5.26 -12.93
CA ASN A 162 7.33 -5.22 -14.36
C ASN A 162 8.31 -6.02 -15.21
N THR A 163 9.61 -5.88 -14.95
CA THR A 163 10.65 -6.67 -15.63
C THR A 163 10.43 -8.17 -15.39
N VAL A 164 10.06 -8.56 -14.17
CA VAL A 164 9.71 -9.94 -13.80
C VAL A 164 8.47 -10.45 -14.55
N ALA A 165 7.49 -9.58 -14.82
CA ALA A 165 6.32 -9.89 -15.66
C ALA A 165 6.61 -9.97 -17.16
N GLY A 166 7.86 -9.71 -17.60
CA GLY A 166 8.22 -9.67 -19.02
C GLY A 166 7.92 -8.33 -19.70
N GLY A 167 7.63 -7.27 -18.93
CA GLY A 167 7.55 -5.91 -19.43
C GLY A 167 8.93 -5.29 -19.67
N ASP A 168 8.99 -4.27 -20.51
CA ASP A 168 10.17 -3.43 -20.64
C ASP A 168 10.40 -2.59 -19.36
N ALA A 169 11.60 -2.03 -19.19
CA ALA A 169 11.94 -1.19 -18.03
C ALA A 169 11.03 0.06 -17.91
N ASN A 170 10.28 0.40 -18.96
CA ASN A 170 9.33 1.51 -18.99
C ASN A 170 7.89 1.09 -18.63
N GLY A 171 7.64 -0.19 -18.38
CA GLY A 171 6.32 -0.73 -18.01
C GLY A 171 5.24 -0.53 -19.07
N LYS A 172 5.59 -0.32 -20.34
CA LYS A 172 4.62 0.05 -21.39
C LYS A 172 3.66 -1.09 -21.77
N ASP A 173 4.04 -2.33 -21.48
CA ASP A 173 3.29 -3.51 -21.91
C ASP A 173 2.68 -4.31 -20.74
N VAL A 174 2.83 -3.86 -19.50
CA VAL A 174 2.14 -4.46 -18.35
C VAL A 174 0.95 -3.59 -17.96
N PRO A 175 -0.29 -4.01 -18.25
CA PRO A 175 -1.49 -3.28 -17.86
C PRO A 175 -1.61 -3.29 -16.33
N PHE A 176 -1.21 -2.19 -15.70
CA PHE A 176 -1.43 -1.94 -14.28
C PHE A 176 -2.59 -0.94 -14.17
N ARG A 177 -3.81 -1.45 -14.05
CA ARG A 177 -5.00 -0.63 -13.87
C ARG A 177 -5.34 -0.63 -12.38
N SER A 178 -5.95 0.44 -11.88
CA SER A 178 -6.54 0.39 -10.53
C SER A 178 -7.47 1.55 -10.31
N ILE A 179 -8.24 1.45 -9.24
CA ILE A 179 -9.01 2.56 -8.69
C ILE A 179 -8.38 2.93 -7.35
N LEU A 180 -7.82 4.12 -7.29
CA LEU A 180 -7.36 4.71 -6.06
C LEU A 180 -8.46 5.52 -5.40
N TYR A 181 -8.71 5.27 -4.13
CA TYR A 181 -9.60 6.08 -3.33
C TYR A 181 -8.79 7.12 -2.54
N SER A 182 -9.12 8.39 -2.72
CA SER A 182 -8.56 9.51 -1.99
C SER A 182 -9.67 10.46 -1.54
N ARG A 183 -9.33 11.55 -0.86
CA ARG A 183 -10.27 12.64 -0.60
C ARG A 183 -9.92 13.84 -1.45
N ASN A 184 -10.93 14.57 -1.93
CA ASN A 184 -10.75 15.84 -2.64
C ASN A 184 -10.66 17.03 -1.68
N ASP A 185 -10.54 18.25 -2.22
CA ASP A 185 -10.38 19.53 -1.50
C ASP A 185 -11.55 19.89 -0.57
N ARG A 186 -12.65 19.14 -0.67
CA ARG A 186 -13.84 19.24 0.18
C ARG A 186 -13.96 18.08 1.16
N GLY A 187 -12.91 17.27 1.30
CA GLY A 187 -12.90 16.07 2.13
C GLY A 187 -13.79 14.94 1.61
N ARG A 188 -14.30 15.00 0.37
CA ARG A 188 -15.17 13.95 -0.18
C ARG A 188 -14.34 12.81 -0.73
N LEU A 189 -14.76 11.57 -0.47
CA LEU A 189 -14.18 10.38 -1.07
C LEU A 189 -14.32 10.46 -2.60
N VAL A 190 -13.21 10.30 -3.31
CA VAL A 190 -13.14 10.25 -4.77
C VAL A 190 -12.36 9.00 -5.18
N GLY A 191 -12.83 8.34 -6.23
CA GLY A 191 -12.12 7.23 -6.86
C GLY A 191 -11.45 7.74 -8.14
N THR A 192 -10.14 7.61 -8.24
CA THR A 192 -9.40 7.94 -9.46
C THR A 192 -8.90 6.66 -10.11
N LYS A 193 -9.34 6.45 -11.34
CA LYS A 193 -8.85 5.36 -12.19
C LYS A 193 -7.50 5.75 -12.75
N PHE A 194 -6.58 4.80 -12.81
CA PHE A 194 -5.40 4.91 -13.65
C PHE A 194 -5.28 3.66 -14.51
N GLU A 195 -4.73 3.85 -15.71
CA GLU A 195 -4.58 2.81 -16.74
C GLU A 195 -3.15 2.29 -16.85
N ASN A 196 -2.19 2.96 -16.20
CA ASN A 196 -0.79 2.58 -16.15
C ASN A 196 -0.06 3.22 -14.95
N LEU A 197 1.18 2.78 -14.72
CA LEU A 197 2.02 3.27 -13.63
C LEU A 197 2.50 4.73 -13.80
N GLY A 198 2.53 5.24 -15.02
CA GLY A 198 2.80 6.65 -15.27
C GLY A 198 1.70 7.56 -14.73
N GLU A 199 0.45 7.13 -14.83
CA GLU A 199 -0.72 7.83 -14.28
C GLU A 199 -0.77 7.79 -12.75
N LEU A 200 -0.29 6.70 -12.11
CA LEU A 200 -0.13 6.63 -10.65
C LEU A 200 0.72 7.79 -10.10
N ASN A 201 1.76 8.22 -10.83
CA ASN A 201 2.60 9.35 -10.44
C ASN A 201 1.85 10.70 -10.54
N GLN A 202 0.97 10.84 -11.54
CA GLN A 202 0.16 12.06 -11.71
C GLN A 202 -0.84 12.26 -10.57
N LEU A 203 -1.30 11.17 -9.94
CA LEU A 203 -2.22 11.21 -8.81
C LEU A 203 -1.63 11.84 -7.55
N ARG A 204 -0.30 11.94 -7.44
CA ARG A 204 0.40 12.65 -6.35
C ARG A 204 0.42 14.17 -6.56
N ASN A 205 0.28 14.63 -7.80
CA ASN A 205 0.19 16.06 -8.12
C ASN A 205 -1.21 16.64 -7.87
N TYR A 206 -2.20 15.79 -7.57
CA TYR A 206 -3.43 16.20 -6.88
C TYR A 206 -3.11 16.51 -5.42
N ARG A 207 -2.22 17.48 -5.17
CA ARG A 207 -2.18 18.17 -3.88
C ARG A 207 -3.58 18.71 -3.64
N LEU A 208 -4.21 18.23 -2.57
CA LEU A 208 -5.18 19.04 -1.85
C LEU A 208 -4.46 20.33 -1.53
N ARG A 209 -4.80 21.41 -2.24
CA ARG A 209 -4.21 22.73 -1.98
C ARG A 209 -4.30 22.98 -0.47
N PRO A 210 -3.25 23.53 0.16
CA PRO A 210 -3.30 23.83 1.58
C PRO A 210 -4.57 24.63 1.87
N SER A 211 -5.21 24.28 2.98
CA SER A 211 -6.36 24.98 3.55
C SER A 211 -6.15 26.48 3.43
N ARG A 212 -7.17 27.18 2.90
CA ARG A 212 -7.17 28.64 2.77
C ARG A 212 -6.67 29.24 4.09
N PRO A 213 -5.72 30.20 4.07
CA PRO A 213 -5.36 30.90 5.29
C PRO A 213 -6.65 31.43 5.92
N SER A 214 -6.80 31.20 7.23
CA SER A 214 -7.94 31.70 7.99
C SER A 214 -8.13 33.17 7.64
N ALA A 215 -9.37 33.55 7.32
CA ALA A 215 -9.71 34.94 7.13
C ALA A 215 -9.26 35.67 8.40
N ARG A 216 -8.23 36.51 8.29
CA ARG A 216 -7.92 37.49 9.32
C ARG A 216 -9.22 38.25 9.56
N GLY A 217 -9.82 38.04 10.72
CA GLY A 217 -11.01 38.77 11.14
C GLY A 217 -10.73 40.28 11.01
N PRO A 218 -11.76 41.10 10.75
CA PRO A 218 -11.55 42.53 10.63
C PRO A 218 -11.00 43.03 11.96
N SER A 219 -9.80 43.62 11.93
CA SER A 219 -9.30 44.51 12.97
C SER A 219 -10.18 45.76 12.96
N GLY A 220 -11.35 45.67 13.58
CA GLY A 220 -12.27 46.77 13.83
C GLY A 220 -11.99 47.39 15.18
N SER A 221 -10.92 48.18 15.28
CA SER A 221 -10.75 49.14 16.37
C SER A 221 -11.65 50.35 16.08
N SER A 222 -12.90 50.29 16.55
CA SER A 222 -13.78 51.45 16.61
C SER A 222 -13.59 52.17 17.95
N GLY A 223 -12.72 53.18 17.95
CA GLY A 223 -12.80 54.36 18.81
C GLY A 223 -12.76 55.58 17.89
N PRO A 224 -13.59 56.61 18.15
CA PRO A 224 -13.13 57.58 19.12
C PRO A 224 -14.20 58.02 20.11
N SER A 225 -13.72 58.38 21.30
CA SER A 225 -14.39 59.26 22.24
C SER A 225 -14.43 60.68 21.67
N PHE A 226 -15.61 61.30 21.63
CA PHE A 226 -15.92 62.65 22.10
C PHE A 226 -17.45 62.82 22.13
#